data_AF-A0A3B0WZJ5-F1
#
_entry.id   AF-A0A3B0WZJ5-F1
#
_cell.length_a   1.000
_cell.length_b   1.000
_cell.length_c   1.000
_cell.angle_alpha   90.00
_cell.angle_beta   90.00
_cell.angle_gamma   90.00
#
_symmetry.space_group_name_H-M   'P 1'
#
loop_
_entity.id
_entity.type
_entity.pdbx_description
1 polymer ?
#
loop_
_entity_poly.entity_id
_entity_poly.type
_entity_poly.pdbx_seq_one_letter_code
_entity_poly.pdbx_strand_id
1 'polypeptide(L)'
;MAKDGSVAPKERINIKYVPATGDQQQEIELPLKLIVTGDFKGHTEETPLEDRTAINVNQHNFNSVMTETDLSVNMTVADHLSDEKDDMMNIDLKFKTLADFTPDNIVKNVPE
;
A
#
# COMPACT_ATOMS: atom_id res chain seq x y z
N MET A 1 -32.32 7.67 -5.59
CA MET A 1 -32.47 9.07 -6.05
C MET A 1 -31.98 9.12 -7.50
N ALA A 2 -32.87 9.47 -8.42
CA ALA A 2 -32.69 9.26 -9.85
C ALA A 2 -31.58 10.14 -10.45
N LYS A 3 -30.67 9.53 -11.22
CA LYS A 3 -29.84 10.23 -12.21
C LYS A 3 -30.72 10.56 -13.41
N ASP A 4 -31.65 11.50 -13.25
CA ASP A 4 -32.47 11.95 -14.37
C ASP A 4 -31.59 12.74 -15.35
N GLY A 5 -31.42 12.19 -16.55
CA GLY A 5 -30.64 12.78 -17.63
C GLY A 5 -31.22 14.13 -18.08
N SER A 6 -30.30 15.01 -18.51
CA SER A 6 -30.54 16.39 -18.93
C SER A 6 -31.70 16.52 -19.93
N VAL A 7 -32.63 17.44 -19.67
CA VAL A 7 -33.73 17.79 -20.59
C VAL A 7 -33.53 19.23 -21.05
N ALA A 8 -33.43 19.45 -22.36
CA ALA A 8 -33.28 20.78 -22.96
C ALA A 8 -34.61 21.58 -22.93
N PRO A 9 -34.56 22.93 -23.01
CA PRO A 9 -35.75 23.78 -22.89
C PRO A 9 -36.77 23.57 -24.02
N LYS A 10 -38.05 23.81 -23.72
CA LYS A 10 -39.22 23.56 -24.58
C LYS A 10 -39.10 24.20 -25.98
N GLU A 11 -38.77 23.37 -26.97
CA GLU A 11 -39.43 23.35 -28.27
C GLU A 11 -40.09 21.97 -28.50
N ARG A 12 -41.02 21.89 -29.46
CA ARG A 12 -42.21 21.00 -29.45
C ARG A 12 -42.00 19.48 -29.39
N ILE A 13 -40.76 18.98 -29.35
CA ILE A 13 -40.48 17.54 -29.24
C ILE A 13 -39.28 17.33 -28.30
N ASN A 14 -39.54 16.69 -27.15
CA ASN A 14 -38.52 16.22 -26.24
C ASN A 14 -38.31 14.71 -26.44
N ILE A 15 -37.14 14.31 -26.95
CA ILE A 15 -36.76 12.91 -27.08
C ILE A 15 -35.97 12.51 -25.83
N LYS A 16 -36.55 11.64 -24.98
CA LYS A 16 -35.86 11.02 -23.84
C LYS A 16 -35.55 9.57 -24.17
N TYR A 17 -34.29 9.18 -24.11
CA TYR A 17 -33.92 7.77 -24.13
C TYR A 17 -34.27 7.16 -22.76
N VAL A 18 -35.24 6.24 -22.77
CA VAL A 18 -35.60 5.45 -21.58
C VAL A 18 -35.17 4.01 -21.87
N PRO A 19 -34.12 3.49 -21.20
CA PRO A 19 -33.70 2.11 -21.41
C PRO A 19 -34.82 1.17 -20.95
N ALA A 20 -35.15 0.17 -21.78
CA ALA A 20 -36.22 -0.79 -21.52
C ALA A 20 -35.78 -1.87 -20.50
N THR A 21 -35.37 -1.47 -19.30
CA THR A 21 -34.96 -2.39 -18.22
C THR A 21 -36.15 -2.95 -17.44
N GLY A 22 -37.38 -2.48 -17.70
CA GLY A 22 -38.59 -2.89 -16.96
C GLY A 22 -38.41 -2.67 -15.46
N ASP A 23 -38.76 -3.69 -14.67
CA ASP A 23 -38.58 -3.73 -13.21
C ASP A 23 -37.31 -4.47 -12.78
N GLN A 24 -36.35 -4.70 -13.68
CA GLN A 24 -35.10 -5.38 -13.32
C GLN A 24 -34.34 -4.55 -12.29
N GLN A 25 -34.05 -5.19 -11.15
CA GLN A 25 -33.19 -4.62 -10.13
C GLN A 25 -31.73 -4.72 -10.58
N GLN A 26 -30.99 -3.64 -10.44
CA GLN A 26 -29.56 -3.66 -10.73
C GLN A 26 -28.85 -4.51 -9.66
N GLU A 27 -28.21 -5.59 -10.10
CA GLU A 27 -27.30 -6.35 -9.26
C GLU A 27 -25.93 -5.66 -9.22
N ILE A 28 -25.34 -5.60 -8.03
CA ILE A 28 -23.99 -5.07 -7.81
C ILE A 28 -23.11 -6.23 -7.36
N GLU A 29 -22.07 -6.52 -8.12
CA GLU A 29 -21.10 -7.53 -7.75
C GLU A 29 -20.18 -7.02 -6.63
N LEU A 30 -19.95 -7.86 -5.63
CA LEU A 30 -19.00 -7.58 -4.56
C LEU A 30 -17.61 -8.08 -4.97
N PRO A 31 -16.57 -7.22 -4.90
CA PRO A 31 -15.22 -7.65 -5.21
C PRO A 31 -14.69 -8.62 -4.15
N LEU A 32 -13.91 -9.62 -4.58
CA LEU A 32 -13.12 -10.43 -3.66
C LEU A 32 -12.02 -9.57 -3.04
N LYS A 33 -12.19 -9.18 -1.77
CA LYS A 33 -11.21 -8.42 -1.01
C LYS A 33 -10.51 -9.31 0.00
N LEU A 34 -9.20 -9.47 -0.16
CA LEU A 34 -8.35 -10.22 0.75
C LEU A 34 -7.72 -9.30 1.79
N ILE A 35 -7.55 -9.80 3.01
CA ILE A 35 -6.80 -9.15 4.08
C ILE A 35 -5.59 -10.03 4.37
N VAL A 36 -4.40 -9.43 4.29
CA VAL A 36 -3.13 -10.09 4.61
C VAL A 36 -2.66 -9.53 5.95
N THR A 37 -2.41 -10.42 6.91
CA THR A 37 -1.95 -10.08 8.26
C THR A 37 -0.55 -10.66 8.49
N GLY A 38 0.29 -9.91 9.20
CA GLY A 38 1.67 -10.29 9.48
C GLY A 38 2.43 -9.17 10.17
N ASP A 39 3.67 -9.46 10.59
CA ASP A 39 4.63 -8.45 11.00
C ASP A 39 5.31 -7.88 9.75
N PHE A 40 5.06 -6.58 9.50
CA PHE A 40 5.57 -5.87 8.33
C PHE A 40 6.53 -4.74 8.69
N LYS A 41 6.82 -4.49 9.97
CA LYS A 41 7.64 -3.34 10.43
C LYS A 41 8.89 -3.75 11.18
N GLY A 42 8.97 -4.98 11.70
CA GLY A 42 10.13 -5.44 12.48
C GLY A 42 10.17 -4.88 13.91
N HIS A 43 9.13 -4.16 14.33
CA HIS A 43 8.95 -3.70 15.70
C HIS A 43 7.47 -3.76 16.09
N THR A 44 7.19 -3.76 17.39
CA THR A 44 5.81 -3.71 17.90
C THR A 44 5.28 -2.28 17.80
N GLU A 45 3.99 -2.14 17.51
CA GLU A 45 3.28 -0.87 17.61
C GLU A 45 2.52 -0.79 18.92
N GLU A 46 2.59 0.36 19.59
CA GLU A 46 1.84 0.68 20.81
C GLU A 46 0.33 0.85 20.54
N THR A 47 -0.04 1.14 19.29
CA THR A 47 -1.44 1.32 18.89
C THR A 47 -2.24 0.03 19.09
N PRO A 48 -3.37 0.07 19.83
CA PRO A 48 -4.25 -1.08 19.98
C PRO A 48 -4.74 -1.62 18.63
N LEU A 49 -4.94 -2.94 18.53
CA LEU A 49 -5.30 -3.60 17.27
C LEU A 49 -6.59 -3.02 16.65
N GLU A 50 -7.57 -2.64 17.46
CA GLU A 50 -8.85 -2.07 17.03
C GLU A 50 -8.72 -0.67 16.40
N ASP A 51 -7.68 0.07 16.76
CA ASP A 51 -7.37 1.39 16.21
C ASP A 51 -6.47 1.32 14.97
N ARG A 52 -5.89 0.15 14.66
CA ARG A 52 -5.03 -0.04 13.47
C ARG A 52 -5.88 -0.08 12.21
N THR A 53 -5.48 0.70 11.22
CA THR A 53 -6.17 0.77 9.93
C THR A 53 -5.55 -0.18 8.91
N ALA A 54 -6.39 -0.89 8.16
CA ALA A 54 -5.93 -1.70 7.05
C ALA A 54 -5.58 -0.81 5.85
N ILE A 55 -4.37 -0.94 5.32
CA ILE A 55 -3.90 -0.16 4.17
C ILE A 55 -4.25 -0.92 2.89
N ASN A 56 -4.81 -0.21 1.90
CA ASN A 56 -5.06 -0.80 0.59
C ASN A 56 -3.78 -0.82 -0.25
N VAL A 57 -3.44 -2.00 -0.77
CA VAL A 57 -2.27 -2.21 -1.63
C VAL A 57 -2.72 -2.71 -3.00
N ASN A 58 -2.14 -2.14 -4.05
CA ASN A 58 -2.30 -2.53 -5.44
C ASN A 58 -0.98 -2.30 -6.21
N GLN A 59 -0.95 -2.65 -7.49
CA GLN A 59 0.25 -2.58 -8.33
C GLN A 59 0.80 -1.16 -8.52
N HIS A 60 -0.02 -0.14 -8.31
CA HIS A 60 0.36 1.26 -8.57
C HIS A 60 0.80 2.00 -7.30
N ASN A 61 0.42 1.53 -6.10
CA ASN A 61 0.72 2.22 -4.84
C ASN A 61 1.69 1.46 -3.92
N PHE A 62 2.19 0.29 -4.32
CA PHE A 62 3.05 -0.55 -3.47
C PHE A 62 4.24 0.20 -2.87
N ASN A 63 5.00 0.92 -3.70
CA ASN A 63 6.17 1.67 -3.23
C ASN A 63 5.79 2.83 -2.30
N SER A 64 4.68 3.50 -2.57
CA SER A 64 4.20 4.60 -1.71
C SER A 64 3.81 4.08 -0.33
N VAL A 65 3.06 2.98 -0.28
CA VAL A 65 2.70 2.33 0.98
C VAL A 65 3.95 1.91 1.74
N MET A 66 4.93 1.32 1.05
CA MET A 66 6.19 0.89 1.67
C MET A 66 6.98 2.08 2.25
N THR A 67 7.05 3.20 1.53
CA THR A 67 7.69 4.43 2.02
C THR A 67 6.97 5.02 3.25
N GLU A 68 5.64 5.01 3.28
CA GLU A 68 4.84 5.53 4.41
C GLU A 68 4.87 4.62 5.63
N THR A 69 5.18 3.33 5.44
CA THR A 69 5.27 2.34 6.52
C THR A 69 6.49 2.56 7.43
N ASP A 70 7.51 3.29 6.94
CA ASP A 70 8.78 3.57 7.63
C ASP A 70 9.49 2.29 8.11
N LEU A 71 9.68 1.35 7.18
CA LEU A 71 10.34 0.08 7.46
C LEU A 71 11.82 0.31 7.78
N SER A 72 12.23 -0.11 8.99
CA SER A 72 13.62 -0.04 9.44
C SER A 72 14.05 -1.33 10.11
N VAL A 73 15.34 -1.64 10.00
CA VAL A 73 15.97 -2.78 10.67
C VAL A 73 17.25 -2.31 11.32
N ASN A 74 17.31 -2.44 12.64
CA ASN A 74 18.52 -2.21 13.42
C ASN A 74 19.02 -3.56 13.93
N MET A 75 20.23 -3.94 13.54
CA MET A 75 20.81 -5.22 13.95
C MET A 75 22.32 -5.13 14.05
N THR A 76 22.88 -6.01 14.89
CA THR A 76 24.32 -6.18 15.01
C THR A 76 24.74 -7.45 14.27
N VAL A 77 25.68 -7.32 13.33
CA VAL A 77 26.24 -8.40 12.50
C VAL A 77 27.72 -8.58 12.82
N ALA A 78 28.29 -9.72 12.45
CA ALA A 78 29.74 -9.91 12.57
C ALA A 78 30.47 -8.96 11.61
N ASP A 79 31.51 -8.29 12.11
CA ASP A 79 32.41 -7.50 11.27
C ASP A 79 33.42 -8.44 10.58
N HIS A 80 33.49 -8.32 9.25
CA HIS A 80 34.45 -9.03 8.41
C HIS A 80 35.38 -8.07 7.64
N LEU A 81 35.31 -6.77 7.92
CA LEU A 81 36.17 -5.71 7.39
C LEU A 81 37.37 -5.44 8.30
N SER A 82 37.20 -5.62 9.62
CA SER A 82 38.30 -5.52 10.58
C SER A 82 39.12 -6.81 10.67
N ASP A 83 40.40 -6.69 11.02
CA ASP A 83 41.29 -7.84 11.29
C ASP A 83 41.05 -8.43 12.71
N GLU A 84 40.12 -7.86 13.48
CA GLU A 84 39.80 -8.30 14.84
C GLU A 84 38.81 -9.47 14.82
N LYS A 85 39.18 -10.54 15.52
CA LYS A 85 38.34 -11.73 15.62
C LYS A 85 37.18 -11.45 16.58
N ASP A 86 35.97 -11.84 16.16
CA ASP A 86 34.72 -11.70 16.92
C ASP A 86 34.24 -10.24 17.09
N ASP A 87 34.74 -9.33 16.25
CA ASP A 87 34.24 -7.96 16.19
C ASP A 87 32.83 -7.90 15.59
N MET A 88 32.05 -6.91 16.02
CA MET A 88 30.62 -6.81 15.74
C MET A 88 30.29 -5.40 15.25
N MET A 89 29.59 -5.35 14.12
CA MET A 89 29.19 -4.13 13.44
C MET A 89 27.70 -3.88 13.61
N ASN A 90 27.32 -2.67 14.01
CA ASN A 90 25.92 -2.28 14.10
C ASN A 90 25.45 -1.62 12.80
N ILE A 91 24.37 -2.13 12.22
CA ILE A 91 23.76 -1.58 11.00
C ILE A 91 22.35 -1.05 11.29
N ASP A 92 22.03 0.10 10.71
CA ASP A 92 20.70 0.72 10.73
C ASP A 92 20.23 0.93 9.28
N LEU A 93 19.34 0.05 8.83
CA LEU A 93 18.84 0.04 7.46
C LEU A 93 17.44 0.62 7.39
N LYS A 94 17.20 1.49 6.41
CA LYS A 94 15.88 2.07 6.12
C LYS A 94 15.45 1.71 4.70
N PHE A 95 14.22 1.22 4.58
CA PHE A 95 13.67 0.72 3.32
C PHE A 95 12.48 1.57 2.89
N LYS A 96 12.54 2.12 1.67
CA LYS A 96 11.46 2.92 1.08
C LYS A 96 10.81 2.21 -0.11
N THR A 97 11.59 1.42 -0.83
CA THR A 97 11.17 0.69 -2.03
C THR A 97 11.75 -0.71 -2.05
N LEU A 98 11.20 -1.60 -2.87
CA LEU A 98 11.76 -2.96 -3.03
C LEU A 98 13.21 -2.97 -3.50
N ALA A 99 13.65 -1.94 -4.22
CA ALA A 99 15.03 -1.84 -4.67
C ALA A 99 16.00 -1.67 -3.50
N ASP A 100 15.56 -1.19 -2.33
CA ASP A 100 16.43 -0.96 -1.18
C ASP A 100 16.89 -2.26 -0.51
N PHE A 101 16.28 -3.39 -0.84
CA PHE A 101 16.74 -4.73 -0.44
C PHE A 101 17.88 -5.28 -1.31
N THR A 102 18.28 -4.57 -2.37
CA THR A 102 19.40 -5.00 -3.21
C THR A 102 20.74 -4.70 -2.51
N PRO A 103 21.77 -5.54 -2.68
CA PRO A 103 23.10 -5.30 -2.10
C PRO A 103 23.65 -3.90 -2.43
N ASP A 104 23.44 -3.43 -3.67
CA ASP A 104 23.88 -2.12 -4.13
C ASP A 104 23.29 -0.96 -3.32
N ASN A 105 22.05 -1.09 -2.84
CA ASN A 105 21.42 -0.08 -2.01
C ASN A 105 21.66 -0.29 -0.52
N ILE A 106 21.86 -1.54 -0.07
CA ILE A 106 22.26 -1.83 1.31
C ILE A 106 23.61 -1.19 1.61
N VAL A 107 24.62 -1.40 0.76
CA VAL A 107 25.98 -0.85 0.96
C VAL A 107 25.98 0.68 1.06
N LYS A 108 25.07 1.38 0.37
CA LYS A 108 24.96 2.85 0.48
C LYS A 108 24.52 3.34 1.86
N ASN A 109 23.89 2.48 2.66
CA ASN A 109 23.41 2.79 4.00
C ASN A 109 24.36 2.26 5.09
N VAL A 110 25.47 1.60 4.71
CA VAL A 110 26.52 1.15 5.62
C VAL A 110 27.73 2.08 5.43
N PRO A 111 28.08 2.93 6.42
CA PRO A 111 29.13 3.95 6.29
C PRO A 111 30.56 3.46 6.02
N GLU A 112 30.85 2.19 6.33
CA GLU A 112 32.17 1.54 6.27
C GLU A 112 32.51 0.98 4.89
#